data_AF-A0A2N9MGQ4-F1
#
_entry.id   AF-A0A2N9MGQ4-F1
#
_cell.length_a   1.000
_cell.length_b   1.000
_cell.length_c   1.000
_cell.angle_alpha   90.00
_cell.angle_beta   90.00
_cell.angle_gamma   90.00
#
_symmetry.space_group_name_H-M   'P 1'
#
loop_
_entity.id
_entity.type
_entity.pdbx_description
1 polymer ?
#
loop_
_entity_poly.entity_id
_entity_poly.type
_entity_poly.pdbx_seq_one_letter_code
_entity_poly.pdbx_strand_id
1 'polypeptide(L)'
;MTRCCECKAVEEKRKFLLEMVDGCCPWWAPDHKDDMAFRSLVVLFAALMEGTNVENLTVLTGYPPEFVAGISLLASNAGLRINGRVHYDNWFEGDRLEPYCIFCDLLVLEGRLTRQKCEDGKIRYKAVQPC
;
A
#
# COMPACT_ATOMS: atom_id res chain seq x y z
N MET A 1 -12.02 -7.46 -14.16
CA MET A 1 -11.21 -6.41 -13.50
C MET A 1 -10.59 -5.55 -14.57
N THR A 2 -10.91 -4.27 -14.60
CA THR A 2 -10.27 -3.28 -15.48
C THR A 2 -8.78 -3.24 -15.16
N ARG A 3 -7.91 -3.34 -16.17
CA ARG A 3 -6.46 -3.30 -15.95
C ARG A 3 -6.09 -1.89 -15.48
N CYS A 4 -5.45 -1.81 -14.32
CA CYS A 4 -5.00 -0.58 -13.65
C CYS A 4 -4.23 0.41 -14.56
N CYS A 5 -3.67 -0.09 -15.68
CA CYS A 5 -2.87 0.67 -16.62
C CYS A 5 -3.68 1.48 -17.67
N GLU A 6 -5.01 1.35 -17.71
CA GLU A 6 -5.85 1.95 -18.77
C GLU A 6 -6.62 3.20 -18.32
N CYS A 7 -6.75 3.46 -17.01
CA CYS A 7 -7.42 4.65 -16.49
C CYS A 7 -6.53 5.89 -16.67
N LYS A 8 -6.95 6.86 -17.48
CA LYS A 8 -6.17 8.07 -17.76
C LYS A 8 -6.54 9.26 -16.87
N ALA A 9 -7.79 9.33 -16.40
CA ALA A 9 -8.28 10.43 -15.57
C ALA A 9 -8.00 10.18 -14.07
N VAL A 10 -7.64 11.24 -13.34
CA VAL A 10 -7.33 11.16 -11.90
C VAL A 10 -8.54 10.70 -11.10
N GLU A 11 -9.75 11.13 -11.46
CA GLU A 11 -10.99 10.74 -10.81
C GLU A 11 -11.28 9.24 -10.94
N GLU A 12 -11.01 8.67 -12.12
CA GLU A 12 -11.19 7.23 -12.39
C GLU A 12 -10.19 6.39 -11.59
N LYS A 13 -8.92 6.81 -11.58
CA LYS A 13 -7.87 6.17 -10.77
C LYS A 13 -8.22 6.23 -9.28
N ARG A 14 -8.72 7.37 -8.81
CA ARG A 14 -9.14 7.54 -7.40
C ARG A 14 -10.33 6.65 -7.07
N LYS A 15 -11.32 6.53 -7.94
CA LYS A 15 -12.46 5.64 -7.73
C LYS A 15 -12.00 4.17 -7.64
N PHE A 16 -11.20 3.72 -8.60
CA PHE A 16 -10.68 2.35 -8.62
C PHE A 16 -9.78 2.07 -7.40
N LEU A 17 -8.95 3.04 -7.00
CA LEU A 17 -8.13 2.96 -5.79
C LEU A 17 -8.98 2.68 -4.55
N LEU A 18 -10.05 3.46 -4.35
CA LEU A 18 -10.94 3.29 -3.21
C LEU A 18 -11.70 1.96 -3.26
N GLU A 19 -12.15 1.52 -4.44
CA GLU A 19 -12.78 0.21 -4.62
C GLU A 19 -11.83 -0.96 -4.29
N MET A 20 -10.56 -0.86 -4.69
CA MET A 20 -9.53 -1.84 -4.36
C MET A 20 -9.27 -1.90 -2.86
N VAL A 21 -9.12 -0.74 -2.21
CA VAL A 21 -8.88 -0.64 -0.77
C VAL A 21 -10.07 -1.20 0.02
N ASP A 22 -11.31 -0.83 -0.33
CA ASP A 22 -12.52 -1.35 0.30
C ASP A 22 -12.63 -2.88 0.08
N GLY A 23 -12.24 -3.40 -1.09
CA GLY A 23 -12.22 -4.84 -1.39
C GLY A 23 -11.16 -5.64 -0.63
N CYS A 24 -10.04 -5.02 -0.24
CA CYS A 24 -8.99 -5.67 0.56
C CYS A 24 -9.38 -5.82 2.02
N CYS A 25 -10.15 -4.89 2.54
CA CYS A 25 -10.39 -4.76 3.97
C CYS A 25 -11.89 -4.68 4.27
N PRO A 26 -12.68 -5.76 3.99
CA PRO A 26 -14.12 -5.78 4.23
C PRO A 26 -14.50 -5.66 5.72
N TRP A 27 -13.51 -5.72 6.62
CA TRP A 27 -13.65 -5.61 8.07
C TRP A 27 -13.54 -4.17 8.58
N TRP A 28 -13.11 -3.22 7.75
CA TRP A 28 -13.08 -1.81 8.14
C TRP A 28 -14.51 -1.28 8.14
N ALA A 29 -15.04 -1.04 9.34
CA ALA A 29 -16.34 -0.40 9.46
C ALA A 29 -16.31 1.01 8.82
N PRO A 30 -17.44 1.55 8.34
CA PRO A 30 -17.50 2.77 7.53
C PRO A 30 -16.85 4.01 8.16
N ASP A 31 -16.69 4.01 9.48
CA ASP A 31 -16.04 4.99 10.34
C ASP A 31 -14.50 4.92 10.34
N HIS A 32 -13.90 3.85 9.83
CA HIS A 32 -12.43 3.68 9.73
C HIS A 32 -11.80 4.33 8.48
N LYS A 33 -12.57 5.05 7.64
CA LYS A 33 -12.01 5.76 6.47
C LYS A 33 -11.04 6.89 6.85
N ASP A 34 -11.11 7.34 8.11
CA ASP A 34 -10.18 8.30 8.70
C ASP A 34 -9.05 7.64 9.51
N ASP A 35 -9.03 6.31 9.59
CA ASP A 35 -7.98 5.54 10.26
C ASP A 35 -6.65 5.73 9.51
N MET A 36 -5.57 5.83 10.28
CA MET A 36 -4.22 5.92 9.76
C MET A 36 -3.90 4.72 8.86
N ALA A 37 -4.30 3.50 9.25
CA ALA A 37 -4.10 2.30 8.45
C ALA A 37 -4.79 2.38 7.08
N PHE A 38 -6.03 2.90 7.03
CA PHE A 38 -6.77 3.12 5.79
C PHE A 38 -6.03 4.09 4.87
N ARG A 39 -5.66 5.26 5.39
CA ARG A 39 -4.99 6.31 4.62
C ARG A 39 -3.60 5.87 4.14
N SER A 40 -2.86 5.12 4.97
CA SER A 40 -1.61 4.45 4.58
C SER A 40 -1.83 3.54 3.38
N LEU A 41 -2.87 2.71 3.44
CA LEU A 41 -3.14 1.71 2.41
C LEU A 41 -3.48 2.38 1.07
N VAL A 42 -4.30 3.43 1.10
CA VAL A 42 -4.59 4.27 -0.07
C VAL A 42 -3.30 4.82 -0.70
N VAL A 43 -2.35 5.32 0.10
CA VAL A 43 -1.06 5.82 -0.42
C VAL A 43 -0.21 4.70 -1.03
N LEU A 44 -0.20 3.50 -0.43
CA LEU A 44 0.55 2.36 -0.98
C LEU A 44 -0.05 1.85 -2.30
N PHE A 45 -1.38 1.74 -2.39
CA PHE A 45 -2.05 1.36 -3.63
C PHE A 45 -1.92 2.44 -4.72
N ALA A 46 -2.01 3.72 -4.36
CA ALA A 46 -1.78 4.81 -5.32
C ALA A 46 -0.39 4.72 -5.96
N ALA A 47 0.61 4.23 -5.23
CA ALA A 47 1.95 4.03 -5.75
C ALA A 47 2.11 2.83 -6.70
N LEU A 48 1.11 1.93 -6.78
CA LEU A 48 1.01 0.96 -7.89
C LEU A 48 0.68 1.65 -9.21
N MET A 49 -0.05 2.76 -9.15
CA MET A 49 -0.55 3.48 -10.33
C MET A 49 0.42 4.56 -10.82
N GLU A 50 0.98 5.32 -9.89
CA GLU A 50 1.75 6.55 -10.19
C GLU A 50 3.24 6.43 -9.84
N GLY A 51 3.67 5.28 -9.31
CA GLY A 51 5.00 5.12 -8.71
C GLY A 51 5.12 5.88 -7.39
N THR A 52 6.35 6.10 -6.92
CA THR A 52 6.59 6.65 -5.57
C THR A 52 6.78 8.18 -5.52
N ASN A 53 6.45 8.91 -6.59
CA ASN A 53 6.57 10.37 -6.62
C ASN A 53 5.51 11.00 -5.68
N VAL A 54 5.95 11.75 -4.67
CA VAL A 54 5.07 12.32 -3.64
C VAL A 54 4.02 13.26 -4.23
N GLU A 55 4.37 14.10 -5.20
CA GLU A 55 3.43 15.05 -5.81
C GLU A 55 2.30 14.32 -6.55
N ASN A 56 2.64 13.33 -7.37
CA ASN A 56 1.65 12.52 -8.09
C ASN A 56 0.74 11.77 -7.11
N LEU A 57 1.31 11.21 -6.05
CA LEU A 57 0.56 10.52 -5.01
C LEU A 57 -0.36 11.47 -4.25
N THR A 58 0.07 12.68 -3.92
CA THR A 58 -0.76 13.72 -3.31
C THR A 58 -1.93 14.11 -4.21
N VAL A 59 -1.69 14.32 -5.51
CA VAL A 59 -2.77 14.61 -6.48
C VAL A 59 -3.78 13.45 -6.54
N LEU A 60 -3.29 12.22 -6.66
CA LEU A 60 -4.15 11.06 -6.80
C LEU A 60 -4.96 10.78 -5.52
N THR A 61 -4.31 10.79 -4.35
CA THR A 61 -4.97 10.49 -3.07
C THR A 61 -5.79 11.65 -2.51
N GLY A 62 -5.39 12.89 -2.78
CA GLY A 62 -5.97 14.08 -2.17
C GLY A 62 -5.53 14.32 -0.72
N TYR A 63 -4.55 13.56 -0.22
CA TYR A 63 -4.01 13.76 1.14
C TYR A 63 -2.93 14.84 1.19
N PRO A 64 -2.70 15.47 2.35
CA PRO A 64 -1.65 16.48 2.50
C PRO A 64 -0.26 15.98 2.06
N PRO A 65 0.58 16.82 1.43
CA PRO A 65 1.92 16.43 1.00
C PRO A 65 2.79 15.87 2.13
N GLU A 66 2.73 16.45 3.34
CA GLU A 66 3.56 15.98 4.45
C GLU A 66 3.16 14.58 4.89
N PHE A 67 1.86 14.28 4.86
CA PHE A 67 1.34 12.96 5.16
C PHE A 67 1.85 11.92 4.16
N VAL A 68 1.69 12.19 2.86
CA VAL A 68 2.15 11.30 1.78
C VAL A 68 3.67 11.10 1.83
N ALA A 69 4.44 12.14 2.12
CA ALA A 69 5.87 12.07 2.33
C ALA A 69 6.24 11.20 3.54
N GLY A 70 5.49 11.32 4.64
CA GLY A 70 5.67 10.49 5.84
C GLY A 70 5.48 9.00 5.56
N ILE A 71 4.38 8.62 4.89
CA ILE A 71 4.14 7.22 4.49
C ILE A 71 5.21 6.76 3.51
N SER A 72 5.63 7.64 2.61
CA SER A 72 6.69 7.35 1.65
C SER A 72 8.02 7.00 2.31
N LEU A 73 8.38 7.76 3.36
CA LEU A 73 9.58 7.52 4.15
C LEU A 73 9.48 6.23 4.97
N LEU A 74 8.36 6.00 5.66
CA LEU A 74 8.12 4.77 6.42
C LEU A 74 8.20 3.54 5.52
N ALA A 75 7.55 3.58 4.36
CA ALA A 75 7.59 2.51 3.38
C ALA A 75 9.02 2.26 2.83
N SER A 76 9.82 3.31 2.64
CA SER A 76 11.23 3.17 2.27
C SER A 76 12.05 2.50 3.37
N ASN A 77 11.91 2.93 4.62
CA ASN A 77 12.63 2.37 5.76
C ASN A 77 12.23 0.91 6.04
N ALA A 78 10.96 0.59 5.82
CA ALA A 78 10.41 -0.76 5.90
C ALA A 78 10.82 -1.66 4.72
N GLY A 79 11.55 -1.12 3.73
CA GLY A 79 11.92 -1.81 2.51
C GLY A 79 10.73 -2.15 1.61
N LEU A 80 9.53 -1.60 1.87
CA LEU A 80 8.33 -1.70 1.04
C LEU A 80 8.47 -0.91 -0.27
N ARG A 81 9.48 -0.04 -0.38
CA ARG A 81 9.82 0.70 -1.61
C ARG A 81 11.26 0.44 -2.02
N ILE A 82 11.45 0.12 -3.30
CA ILE A 82 12.75 -0.12 -3.92
C ILE A 82 12.76 0.57 -5.28
N ASN A 83 13.79 1.39 -5.56
CA ASN A 83 14.03 2.00 -6.88
C ASN A 83 12.81 2.72 -7.50
N GLY A 84 12.09 3.50 -6.69
CA GLY A 84 10.95 4.28 -7.18
C GLY A 84 9.65 3.51 -7.37
N ARG A 85 9.59 2.25 -6.92
CA ARG A 85 8.41 1.37 -6.97
C ARG A 85 8.07 0.86 -5.57
N VAL A 86 6.80 0.58 -5.35
CA VAL A 86 6.38 -0.25 -4.21
C VAL A 86 6.75 -1.70 -4.52
N HIS A 87 7.14 -2.45 -3.51
CA HIS A 87 7.44 -3.87 -3.63
C HIS A 87 6.25 -4.67 -3.10
N TYR A 88 5.35 -4.98 -4.03
CA TYR A 88 4.03 -5.60 -3.84
C TYR A 88 3.94 -7.01 -4.46
N ASP A 89 5.08 -7.64 -4.78
CA ASP A 89 5.12 -8.95 -5.46
C ASP A 89 4.35 -10.04 -4.71
N ASN A 90 4.23 -9.93 -3.39
CA ASN A 90 3.51 -10.86 -2.52
C ASN A 90 2.02 -10.51 -2.36
N TRP A 91 1.55 -9.38 -2.89
CA TRP A 91 0.15 -8.97 -2.81
C TRP A 91 -0.71 -9.74 -3.82
N PHE A 92 -0.09 -10.43 -4.77
CA PHE A 92 -0.80 -11.10 -5.84
C PHE A 92 -0.34 -12.55 -5.99
N GLU A 93 -1.31 -13.47 -6.09
CA GLU A 93 -1.11 -14.83 -6.59
C GLU A 93 -1.75 -14.93 -7.98
N GLY A 94 -0.92 -14.79 -9.02
CA GLY A 94 -1.43 -14.58 -10.38
C GLY A 94 -2.18 -13.25 -10.50
N ASP A 95 -3.45 -13.30 -10.90
CA ASP A 95 -4.33 -12.13 -10.98
C ASP A 95 -5.13 -11.88 -9.68
N ARG A 96 -5.00 -12.78 -8.70
CA ARG A 96 -5.75 -12.70 -7.43
C ARG A 96 -4.99 -11.86 -6.43
N LEU A 97 -5.67 -10.91 -5.82
CA LEU A 97 -5.16 -10.12 -4.70
C LEU A 97 -5.21 -10.95 -3.40
N GLU A 98 -4.16 -10.86 -2.60
CA GLU A 98 -3.95 -11.55 -1.32
C GLU A 98 -4.04 -10.55 -0.14
N PRO A 99 -5.23 -10.35 0.46
CA PRO A 99 -5.46 -9.31 1.47
C PRO A 99 -4.60 -9.45 2.72
N TYR A 100 -4.24 -10.68 3.08
CA TYR A 100 -3.39 -10.94 4.25
C TYR A 100 -1.99 -10.35 4.09
N CYS A 101 -1.39 -10.48 2.91
CA CYS A 101 -0.06 -9.92 2.61
C CYS A 101 -0.05 -8.38 2.71
N ILE A 102 -1.13 -7.76 2.26
CA ILE A 102 -1.33 -6.31 2.34
C ILE A 102 -1.41 -5.87 3.80
N PHE A 103 -2.20 -6.57 4.61
CA PHE A 103 -2.33 -6.28 6.04
C PHE A 103 -0.99 -6.45 6.76
N CYS A 104 -0.22 -7.49 6.44
CA CYS A 104 1.12 -7.65 6.99
C CYS A 104 2.06 -6.50 6.59
N ASP A 105 2.03 -6.03 5.35
CA ASP A 105 2.85 -4.88 4.93
C ASP A 105 2.43 -3.57 5.63
N LEU A 106 1.15 -3.37 5.96
CA LEU A 106 0.72 -2.27 6.83
C LEU A 106 1.34 -2.40 8.23
N LEU A 107 1.34 -3.58 8.82
CA LEU A 107 1.99 -3.81 10.11
C LEU A 107 3.51 -3.65 10.05
N VAL A 108 4.15 -3.91 8.91
CA VAL A 108 5.56 -3.58 8.70
C VAL A 108 5.75 -2.06 8.66
N LEU A 109 4.87 -1.32 7.99
CA LEU A 109 4.91 0.14 7.94
C LEU A 109 4.71 0.78 9.33
N GLU A 110 3.87 0.17 10.17
CA GLU A 110 3.68 0.54 11.57
C GLU A 110 4.85 0.13 12.49
N GLY A 111 5.87 -0.56 11.97
CA GLY A 111 7.01 -1.04 12.75
C GLY A 111 6.69 -2.21 13.69
N ARG A 112 5.56 -2.89 13.48
CA ARG A 112 5.13 -4.05 14.29
C ARG A 112 5.65 -5.37 13.73
N LEU A 113 5.85 -5.44 12.42
CA LEU A 113 6.46 -6.57 11.73
C LEU A 113 7.75 -6.15 11.04
N THR A 114 8.64 -7.12 10.84
CA THR A 114 9.67 -7.06 9.82
C THR A 114 9.31 -8.04 8.71
N ARG A 115 9.72 -7.72 7.48
CA ARG A 115 9.59 -8.62 6.33
C ARG A 115 10.96 -9.04 5.84
N GLN A 116 11.09 -10.31 5.48
CA GLN A 116 12.32 -10.88 4.94
C GLN A 116 11.99 -11.65 3.66
N LYS A 117 12.71 -11.35 2.57
CA LYS A 117 12.72 -12.21 1.37
C LYS A 117 13.64 -13.39 1.64
N CYS A 118 13.12 -14.59 1.51
CA CYS A 118 13.88 -15.81 1.76
C CYS A 118 14.42 -16.41 0.45
N GLU A 119 15.32 -17.40 0.57
CA GLU A 119 15.98 -18.05 -0.58
C GLU A 119 14.99 -18.72 -1.55
N ASP A 120 13.84 -19.17 -1.03
CA ASP A 120 12.74 -19.71 -1.83
C ASP A 120 11.92 -18.64 -2.56
N GLY A 121 12.37 -17.38 -2.54
CA GLY A 121 11.72 -16.23 -3.15
C GLY A 121 10.51 -15.69 -2.39
N LYS A 122 10.06 -16.38 -1.33
CA LYS A 122 8.87 -16.00 -0.56
C LYS A 122 9.19 -14.92 0.47
N ILE A 123 8.21 -14.05 0.71
CA ILE A 123 8.25 -13.09 1.81
C ILE A 123 7.71 -13.78 3.07
N ARG A 124 8.45 -13.65 4.17
CA ARG A 124 8.02 -14.06 5.51
C ARG A 124 8.02 -12.87 6.45
N TYR A 125 7.04 -12.86 7.35
CA TYR A 125 6.85 -11.81 8.34
C TYR A 125 7.23 -12.29 9.74
N LYS A 126 7.87 -11.42 10.52
CA LYS A 126 8.25 -11.69 11.91
C LYS A 126 7.83 -10.52 12.79
N ALA A 127 7.26 -10.81 13.96
CA ALA A 127 6.97 -9.79 14.95
C ALA A 127 8.27 -9.09 15.38
N VAL A 128 8.23 -7.77 15.49
CA VAL A 128 9.28 -7.00 16.15
C VAL A 128 9.16 -7.25 17.64
N GLN A 129 10.18 -7.83 18.27
CA GLN A 129 10.18 -7.97 19.73
C GLN A 129 10.28 -6.57 20.35
N PRO A 130 9.44 -6.23 21.34
CA PRO A 130 9.60 -5.00 22.09
C PRO A 130 10.97 -5.02 22.79
N CYS A 131 11.69 -3.90 22.69
CA CYS A 131 12.96 -3.68 23.39
C CYS A 131 12.76 -3.58 24.90
#